data_AF-A0A9E3Z8N3-F1
#
_entry.id   AF-A0A9E3Z8N3-F1
#
_cell.length_a   1.000
_cell.length_b   1.000
_cell.length_c   1.000
_cell.angle_alpha   90.00
_cell.angle_beta   90.00
_cell.angle_gamma   90.00
#
_symmetry.space_group_name_H-M   'P 1'
#
loop_
_entity.id
_entity.type
_entity.pdbx_description
1 polymer ?
#
loop_
_entity_poly.entity_id
_entity_poly.type
_entity_poly.pdbx_seq_one_letter_code
_entity_poly.pdbx_strand_id
1 'polypeptide(L)'
;MRQAALPTALAAFASALLFLSAMTGAAGLPVVAYFVQLPLFYLGFGFGLGQAALASTGALVLVALAGGGLLGLVFAVVELAPCLFALRQSLLYRRVGERPEDIEWYPAGRVLAALTLMALGGVLVGLLVLASRGDGLVPVFDAAIETVATALPTGGGPGLVAVLTALAPLIAGIVGASWLLMTVVNALLGFWLARRGGGTRRGPLMPLALHLPRWCGGAALAAAAASVVAGGDLAFFAQSALVVLALPFFLQGLAVVHVLVRRLPQPRVALVVFYLALLLLSWPLALALAALGLAEEWAGLRRRFT
;
A
#
# COMPACT_ATOMS: atom_id res chain seq x y z
N MET A 1 26.68 14.16 -13.49
CA MET A 1 26.06 14.68 -12.25
C MET A 1 25.24 15.96 -12.45
N ARG A 2 25.67 16.93 -13.29
CA ARG A 2 24.93 18.21 -13.48
C ARG A 2 23.50 18.08 -14.04
N GLN A 3 23.20 17.08 -14.86
CA GLN A 3 21.88 16.93 -15.50
C GLN A 3 20.74 16.48 -14.54
N ALA A 4 21.05 16.02 -13.32
CA ALA A 4 20.06 15.52 -12.37
C ALA A 4 19.83 16.43 -11.14
N ALA A 5 20.59 17.52 -10.98
CA ALA A 5 20.52 18.34 -9.77
C ALA A 5 19.15 19.03 -9.60
N LEU A 6 18.64 19.66 -10.66
CA LEU A 6 17.34 20.33 -10.66
C LEU A 6 16.17 19.35 -10.36
N PRO A 7 16.01 18.21 -11.08
CA PRO A 7 14.91 17.30 -10.79
C PRO A 7 15.01 16.68 -9.39
N THR A 8 16.22 16.48 -8.86
CA THR A 8 16.41 16.00 -7.48
C THR A 8 15.93 17.01 -6.45
N ALA A 9 16.29 18.29 -6.60
CA ALA A 9 15.82 19.35 -5.72
C ALA A 9 14.29 19.52 -5.79
N LEU A 10 13.72 19.49 -7.00
CA LEU A 10 12.27 19.58 -7.20
C LEU A 10 11.53 18.40 -6.56
N ALA A 11 12.03 17.17 -6.70
CA ALA A 11 11.44 16.00 -6.08
C ALA A 11 11.50 16.06 -4.54
N ALA A 12 12.62 16.52 -4.00
CA ALA A 12 12.79 16.73 -2.55
C ALA A 12 11.76 17.73 -2.01
N PHE A 13 11.68 18.90 -2.65
CA PHE A 13 10.75 19.96 -2.26
C PHE A 13 9.29 19.52 -2.41
N ALA A 14 8.92 18.92 -3.54
CA ALA A 14 7.56 18.45 -3.79
C ALA A 14 7.13 17.40 -2.76
N SER A 15 7.98 16.39 -2.48
CA SER A 15 7.66 15.35 -1.50
C SER A 15 7.47 15.93 -0.09
N ALA A 16 8.37 16.83 0.34
CA ALA A 16 8.25 17.51 1.64
C ALA A 16 6.99 18.38 1.72
N LEU A 17 6.69 19.16 0.69
CA LEU A 17 5.52 20.03 0.64
C LEU A 17 4.21 19.23 0.71
N LEU A 18 4.13 18.11 -0.02
CA LEU A 18 2.96 17.22 0.02
C LEU A 18 2.75 16.59 1.39
N PHE A 19 3.83 16.30 2.12
CA PHE A 19 3.73 15.74 3.46
C PHE A 19 3.30 16.80 4.48
N LEU A 20 3.89 17.99 4.42
CA LEU A 20 3.56 19.10 5.31
C LEU A 20 2.14 19.65 5.09
N SER A 21 1.62 19.60 3.85
CA SER A 21 0.24 20.00 3.57
C SER A 21 -0.78 19.09 4.28
N ALA A 22 -0.47 17.80 4.40
CA ALA A 22 -1.30 16.85 5.15
C ALA A 22 -1.37 17.20 6.64
N MET A 23 -0.26 17.64 7.23
CA MET A 23 -0.14 17.92 8.67
C MET A 23 -0.77 19.25 9.07
N THR A 24 -0.73 20.25 8.18
CA THR A 24 -1.22 21.61 8.47
C THR A 24 -2.71 21.79 8.18
N GLY A 25 -3.37 20.83 7.54
CA GLY A 25 -4.80 20.91 7.22
C GLY A 25 -5.17 22.05 6.25
N ALA A 26 -4.20 22.64 5.56
CA ALA A 26 -4.42 23.77 4.65
C ALA A 26 -5.31 23.36 3.45
N ALA A 27 -6.54 23.87 3.47
CA ALA A 27 -7.54 23.97 2.40
C ALA A 27 -7.37 23.07 1.14
N GLY A 28 -8.12 21.96 1.09
CA GLY A 28 -8.61 21.37 -0.16
C GLY A 28 -7.80 20.25 -0.82
N LEU A 29 -6.63 19.86 -0.27
CA LEU A 29 -5.77 18.84 -0.90
C LEU A 29 -5.37 17.62 -0.03
N PRO A 30 -6.21 17.07 0.88
CA PRO A 30 -5.86 15.81 1.57
C PRO A 30 -5.59 14.68 0.57
N VAL A 31 -6.25 14.71 -0.59
CA VAL A 31 -6.04 13.75 -1.68
C VAL A 31 -4.65 13.88 -2.29
N VAL A 32 -4.08 15.09 -2.37
CA VAL A 32 -2.76 15.29 -3.01
C VAL A 32 -1.63 14.82 -2.10
N ALA A 33 -1.83 14.87 -0.77
CA ALA A 33 -0.91 14.28 0.20
C ALA A 33 -0.71 12.76 0.01
N TYR A 34 -1.66 12.05 -0.61
CA TYR A 34 -1.45 10.64 -0.96
C TYR A 34 -0.34 10.44 -2.01
N PHE A 35 0.12 11.51 -2.67
CA PHE A 35 1.19 11.44 -3.67
C PHE A 35 2.57 11.83 -3.13
N VAL A 36 2.77 11.85 -1.80
CA VAL A 36 4.05 12.19 -1.15
C VAL A 36 5.25 11.43 -1.73
N GLN A 37 5.08 10.15 -2.03
CA GLN A 37 6.16 9.29 -2.54
C GLN A 37 6.34 9.38 -4.07
N LEU A 38 5.35 9.94 -4.80
CA LEU A 38 5.35 9.99 -6.27
C LEU A 38 6.59 10.68 -6.86
N PRO A 39 7.02 11.87 -6.40
CA PRO A 39 8.19 12.54 -6.96
C PRO A 39 9.47 11.72 -6.79
N LEU A 40 9.59 11.01 -5.66
CA LEU A 40 10.74 10.17 -5.34
C LEU A 40 10.78 8.90 -6.19
N PHE A 41 9.64 8.23 -6.38
CA PHE A 41 9.55 7.09 -7.30
C PHE A 41 9.82 7.49 -8.75
N TYR A 42 9.26 8.60 -9.22
CA TYR A 42 9.55 9.14 -10.55
C TYR A 42 11.06 9.35 -10.75
N LEU A 43 11.68 10.09 -9.83
CA LEU A 43 13.11 10.37 -9.86
C LEU A 43 13.93 9.07 -9.79
N GLY A 44 13.52 8.13 -8.95
CA GLY A 44 14.17 6.84 -8.79
C GLY A 44 14.13 5.96 -10.02
N PHE A 45 12.97 5.83 -10.65
CA PHE A 45 12.84 5.01 -11.86
C PHE A 45 13.49 5.65 -13.08
N GLY A 46 13.56 6.99 -13.18
CA GLY A 46 14.24 7.68 -14.28
C GLY A 46 15.76 7.80 -14.08
N PHE A 47 16.18 8.24 -12.89
CA PHE A 47 17.57 8.65 -12.60
C PHE A 47 18.29 7.76 -11.59
N GLY A 48 17.63 6.70 -11.10
CA GLY A 48 18.19 5.66 -10.25
C GLY A 48 18.12 5.94 -8.75
N LEU A 49 18.44 4.90 -7.97
CA LEU A 49 18.34 4.91 -6.50
C LEU A 49 19.16 6.03 -5.85
N GLY A 50 20.34 6.34 -6.36
CA GLY A 50 21.20 7.39 -5.78
C GLY A 50 20.56 8.79 -5.81
N GLN A 51 19.86 9.13 -6.90
CA GLN A 51 19.15 10.42 -6.99
C GLN A 51 17.91 10.44 -6.08
N ALA A 52 17.17 9.33 -6.03
CA ALA A 52 16.05 9.20 -5.09
C ALA A 52 16.50 9.32 -3.63
N ALA A 53 17.64 8.71 -3.25
CA ALA A 53 18.19 8.81 -1.90
C ALA A 53 18.63 10.24 -1.56
N LEU A 54 19.27 10.95 -2.50
CA LEU A 54 19.64 12.34 -2.32
C LEU A 54 18.41 13.25 -2.16
N ALA A 55 17.39 13.07 -2.99
CA ALA A 55 16.13 13.79 -2.86
C ALA A 55 15.40 13.49 -1.55
N SER A 56 15.40 12.22 -1.12
CA SER A 56 14.81 11.79 0.16
C SER A 56 15.51 12.46 1.35
N THR A 57 16.84 12.60 1.29
CA THR A 57 17.62 13.30 2.32
C THR A 57 17.25 14.78 2.37
N GLY A 58 17.13 15.43 1.20
CA GLY A 58 16.67 16.83 1.12
C GLY A 58 15.25 17.01 1.68
N ALA A 59 14.32 16.13 1.31
CA ALA A 59 12.95 16.16 1.81
C ALA A 59 12.89 15.96 3.33
N LEU A 60 13.68 15.02 3.86
CA LEU A 60 13.79 14.77 5.30
C LEU A 60 14.24 16.01 6.07
N VAL A 61 15.28 16.70 5.58
CA VAL A 61 15.77 17.94 6.19
C VAL A 61 14.68 19.00 6.19
N LEU A 62 13.97 19.18 5.08
CA LEU A 62 12.88 20.17 4.99
C LEU A 62 11.75 19.87 5.99
N VAL A 63 11.31 18.61 6.08
CA VAL A 63 10.26 18.21 7.03
C VAL A 63 10.72 18.35 8.48
N ALA A 64 11.95 17.95 8.79
CA ALA A 64 12.52 18.06 10.14
C ALA A 64 12.70 19.52 10.58
N LEU A 65 13.09 20.42 9.68
CA LEU A 65 13.19 21.84 9.96
C LEU A 65 11.81 22.49 10.18
N ALA A 66 10.79 22.06 9.43
CA ALA A 66 9.45 22.64 9.49
C ALA A 66 8.62 22.13 10.69
N GLY A 67 8.71 20.84 11.03
CA GLY A 67 7.87 20.21 12.05
C GLY A 67 8.63 19.48 13.16
N GLY A 68 9.96 19.65 13.23
CA GLY A 68 10.80 19.07 14.28
C GLY A 68 11.27 17.64 14.01
N GLY A 69 12.20 17.18 14.84
CA GLY A 69 12.88 15.89 14.66
C GLY A 69 11.96 14.67 14.71
N LEU A 70 10.94 14.68 15.57
CA LEU A 70 9.96 13.57 15.65
C LEU A 70 9.15 13.44 14.35
N LEU A 71 8.67 14.55 13.80
CA LEU A 71 7.94 14.53 12.53
C LEU A 71 8.85 14.08 11.38
N GLY A 72 10.10 14.55 11.36
CA GLY A 72 11.12 14.07 10.43
C GLY A 72 11.35 12.56 10.53
N LEU A 73 11.40 12.00 11.76
CA LEU A 73 11.54 10.57 11.97
C LEU A 73 10.33 9.78 11.44
N VAL A 74 9.10 10.25 11.73
CA VAL A 74 7.87 9.65 11.19
C VAL A 74 7.90 9.65 9.67
N PHE A 75 8.24 10.79 9.05
CA PHE A 75 8.37 10.89 7.60
C PHE A 75 9.43 9.93 7.04
N ALA A 76 10.59 9.83 7.69
CA ALA A 76 11.65 8.91 7.27
C ALA A 76 11.20 7.44 7.30
N VAL A 77 10.52 7.02 8.37
CA VAL A 77 10.10 5.62 8.57
C VAL A 77 8.88 5.26 7.72
N VAL A 78 7.87 6.13 7.69
CA VAL A 78 6.57 5.84 7.08
C VAL A 78 6.55 6.16 5.58
N GLU A 79 7.38 7.08 5.10
CA GLU A 79 7.37 7.50 3.69
C GLU A 79 8.68 7.16 2.96
N LEU A 80 9.82 7.57 3.49
CA LEU A 80 11.09 7.46 2.76
C LEU A 80 11.62 6.01 2.73
N ALA A 81 11.64 5.33 3.87
CA ALA A 81 12.12 3.95 3.99
C ALA A 81 11.38 2.97 3.06
N PRO A 82 10.04 2.88 3.05
CA PRO A 82 9.32 1.98 2.13
C PRO A 82 9.52 2.38 0.67
N CYS A 83 9.55 3.68 0.36
CA CYS A 83 9.79 4.18 -1.00
C CYS A 83 11.17 3.74 -1.51
N LEU A 84 12.23 4.02 -0.75
CA LEU A 84 13.60 3.65 -1.12
C LEU A 84 13.81 2.13 -1.15
N PHE A 85 13.20 1.39 -0.21
CA PHE A 85 13.22 -0.06 -0.21
C PHE A 85 12.55 -0.62 -1.49
N ALA A 86 11.31 -0.22 -1.76
CA ALA A 86 10.56 -0.71 -2.90
C ALA A 86 11.25 -0.35 -4.22
N LEU A 87 11.78 0.87 -4.31
CA LEU A 87 12.55 1.33 -5.46
C LEU A 87 13.83 0.51 -5.64
N ARG A 88 14.62 0.31 -4.58
CA ARG A 88 15.84 -0.50 -4.62
C ARG A 88 15.53 -1.90 -5.14
N GLN A 89 14.58 -2.59 -4.53
CA GLN A 89 14.19 -3.95 -4.96
C GLN A 89 13.69 -3.94 -6.40
N SER A 90 12.92 -2.92 -6.78
CA SER A 90 12.45 -2.75 -8.15
C SER A 90 13.55 -2.40 -9.16
N LEU A 91 14.76 -2.05 -8.75
CA LEU A 91 15.88 -1.82 -9.67
C LEU A 91 16.86 -2.99 -9.71
N LEU A 92 16.66 -4.02 -8.87
CA LEU A 92 17.45 -5.24 -8.93
C LEU A 92 17.09 -6.08 -10.15
N TYR A 93 18.12 -6.60 -10.79
CA TYR A 93 18.02 -7.54 -11.90
C TYR A 93 19.20 -8.51 -11.88
N ARG A 94 19.03 -9.66 -12.52
CA ARG A 94 20.11 -10.63 -12.81
C ARG A 94 20.14 -10.94 -14.30
N ARG A 95 21.31 -11.25 -14.84
CA ARG A 95 21.45 -11.80 -16.20
C ARG A 95 21.21 -13.30 -16.14
N VAL A 96 20.45 -13.83 -17.09
CA VAL A 96 20.04 -15.24 -17.15
C VAL A 96 20.52 -15.94 -18.42
N GLY A 97 21.07 -15.18 -19.37
CA GLY A 97 21.62 -15.69 -20.62
C GLY A 97 22.76 -14.80 -21.11
N GLU A 98 23.32 -15.15 -22.27
CA GLU A 98 24.45 -14.43 -22.85
C GLU A 98 24.05 -13.16 -23.59
N ARG A 99 22.76 -13.03 -23.98
CA ARG A 99 22.31 -11.85 -24.71
C ARG A 99 22.05 -10.68 -23.76
N PRO A 100 22.32 -9.43 -24.18
CA PRO A 100 22.06 -8.24 -23.36
C PRO A 100 20.61 -8.13 -22.86
N GLU A 101 19.64 -8.66 -23.61
CA GLU A 101 18.22 -8.69 -23.30
C GLU A 101 17.78 -9.79 -22.31
N ASP A 102 18.66 -10.75 -22.00
CA ASP A 102 18.38 -11.88 -21.10
C ASP A 102 18.47 -11.44 -19.63
N ILE A 103 17.60 -10.51 -19.26
CA ILE A 103 17.53 -9.90 -17.93
C ILE A 103 16.26 -10.33 -17.21
N GLU A 104 16.43 -10.94 -16.04
CA GLU A 104 15.35 -11.20 -15.10
C GLU A 104 15.34 -10.13 -14.00
N TRP A 105 14.25 -9.37 -13.95
CA TRP A 105 14.02 -8.34 -12.95
C TRP A 105 13.53 -8.96 -11.64
N TYR A 106 13.85 -8.30 -10.52
CA TYR A 106 13.33 -8.73 -9.23
C TYR A 106 11.79 -8.76 -9.22
N PRO A 107 11.18 -9.87 -8.74
CA PRO A 107 9.74 -10.09 -8.87
C PRO A 107 8.91 -9.03 -8.12
N ALA A 108 7.94 -8.42 -8.81
CA ALA A 108 7.06 -7.41 -8.22
C ALA A 108 6.26 -7.97 -7.02
N GLY A 109 5.87 -9.25 -7.06
CA GLY A 109 5.17 -9.89 -5.95
C GLY A 109 5.99 -9.97 -4.66
N ARG A 110 7.33 -10.09 -4.75
CA ARG A 110 8.21 -10.04 -3.56
C ARG A 110 8.30 -8.63 -2.98
N VAL A 111 8.28 -7.60 -3.84
CA VAL A 111 8.25 -6.20 -3.39
C VAL A 111 6.94 -5.90 -2.68
N LEU A 112 5.82 -6.28 -3.28
CA LEU A 112 4.48 -6.12 -2.70
C LEU A 112 4.35 -6.87 -1.36
N ALA A 113 4.86 -8.09 -1.28
CA ALA A 113 4.84 -8.88 -0.05
C ALA A 113 5.67 -8.24 1.07
N ALA A 114 6.83 -7.66 0.75
CA ALA A 114 7.64 -6.94 1.72
C ALA A 114 6.99 -5.62 2.17
N LEU A 115 6.35 -4.87 1.26
CA LEU A 115 5.55 -3.70 1.63
C LEU A 115 4.35 -4.08 2.51
N THR A 116 3.75 -5.25 2.25
CA THR A 116 2.67 -5.80 3.09
C THR A 116 3.18 -6.08 4.51
N LEU A 117 4.37 -6.65 4.68
CA LEU A 117 4.99 -6.82 6.00
C LEU A 117 5.24 -5.48 6.69
N MET A 118 5.69 -4.46 5.97
CA MET A 118 5.87 -3.12 6.53
C MET A 118 4.55 -2.52 6.99
N ALA A 119 3.48 -2.68 6.21
CA ALA A 119 2.13 -2.23 6.58
C ALA A 119 1.63 -2.97 7.83
N LEU A 120 1.80 -4.29 7.90
CA LEU A 120 1.44 -5.10 9.07
C LEU A 120 2.24 -4.68 10.32
N GLY A 121 3.55 -4.43 10.16
CA GLY A 121 4.40 -3.93 11.24
C GLY A 121 3.98 -2.53 11.70
N GLY A 122 3.63 -1.64 10.78
CA GLY A 122 3.12 -0.30 11.09
C GLY A 122 1.79 -0.34 11.85
N VAL A 123 0.86 -1.20 11.43
CA VAL A 123 -0.40 -1.45 12.15
C VAL A 123 -0.10 -2.00 13.54
N LEU A 124 0.76 -3.01 13.66
CA LEU A 124 1.13 -3.59 14.96
C LEU A 124 1.72 -2.53 15.90
N VAL A 125 2.70 -1.75 15.42
CA VAL A 125 3.32 -0.69 16.23
C VAL A 125 2.29 0.38 16.62
N GLY A 126 1.44 0.81 15.68
CA GLY A 126 0.38 1.79 15.97
C GLY A 126 -0.59 1.29 17.04
N LEU A 127 -0.97 0.02 16.96
CA LEU A 127 -1.80 -0.63 17.97
C LEU A 127 -1.08 -0.75 19.31
N LEU A 128 0.19 -1.17 19.35
CA LEU A 128 0.95 -1.24 20.60
C LEU A 128 1.12 0.13 21.26
N VAL A 129 1.35 1.18 20.48
CA VAL A 129 1.42 2.56 20.98
C VAL A 129 0.07 2.99 21.55
N LEU A 130 -1.03 2.64 20.89
CA LEU A 130 -2.37 2.96 21.38
C LEU A 130 -2.68 2.20 22.68
N ALA A 131 -2.38 0.90 22.72
CA ALA A 131 -2.52 0.05 23.89
C ALA A 131 -1.71 0.56 25.08
N SER A 132 -0.49 1.07 24.85
CA SER A 132 0.36 1.62 25.91
C SER A 132 -0.15 2.90 26.57
N ARG A 133 -1.17 3.56 26.00
CA ARG A 133 -1.79 4.77 26.55
C ARG A 133 -2.95 4.47 27.51
N GLY A 134 -3.33 3.21 27.68
CA GLY A 134 -4.42 2.79 28.56
C GLY A 134 -4.29 1.32 28.96
N ASP A 135 -5.42 0.69 29.33
CA ASP A 135 -5.47 -0.72 29.75
C ASP A 135 -5.60 -1.72 28.58
N GLY A 136 -5.02 -1.40 27.40
CA GLY A 136 -5.12 -2.20 26.18
C GLY A 136 -5.85 -1.51 25.02
N LEU A 137 -6.01 -2.20 23.88
CA LEU A 137 -6.64 -1.61 22.69
C LEU A 137 -8.14 -1.40 22.84
N VAL A 138 -8.81 -2.41 23.40
CA VAL A 138 -10.27 -2.43 23.53
C VAL A 138 -10.79 -1.22 24.31
N PRO A 139 -10.27 -0.89 25.52
CA PRO A 139 -10.74 0.28 26.28
C PRO A 139 -10.50 1.62 25.58
N VAL A 140 -9.41 1.75 24.80
CA VAL A 140 -9.09 3.00 24.09
C VAL A 140 -10.08 3.23 22.94
N PHE A 141 -10.43 2.18 22.20
CA PHE A 141 -11.45 2.27 21.17
C PHE A 141 -12.84 2.46 21.77
N ASP A 142 -13.18 1.78 22.87
CA ASP A 142 -14.46 1.95 23.56
C ASP A 142 -14.66 3.41 24.01
N ALA A 143 -13.64 4.03 24.61
CA ALA A 143 -13.68 5.44 25.02
C ALA A 143 -13.82 6.42 23.84
N ALA A 144 -13.14 6.14 22.71
CA ALA A 144 -13.28 6.94 21.50
C ALA A 144 -14.69 6.81 20.89
N ILE A 145 -15.24 5.60 20.89
CA ILE A 145 -16.59 5.30 20.41
C ILE A 145 -17.64 5.96 21.30
N GLU A 146 -17.48 5.91 22.62
CA GLU A 146 -18.36 6.58 23.58
C GLU A 146 -18.34 8.10 23.39
N THR A 147 -17.17 8.68 23.15
CA THR A 147 -17.05 10.12 22.81
C THR A 147 -17.85 10.46 21.55
N VAL A 148 -17.79 9.63 20.50
CA VAL A 148 -18.60 9.84 19.28
C VAL A 148 -20.08 9.61 19.54
N ALA A 149 -20.44 8.61 20.33
CA ALA A 149 -21.83 8.28 20.67
C ALA A 149 -22.51 9.40 21.47
N THR A 150 -21.79 10.06 22.38
CA THR A 150 -22.28 11.21 23.15
C THR A 150 -22.37 12.49 22.33
N ALA A 151 -21.56 12.63 21.27
CA ALA A 151 -21.63 13.76 20.34
C ALA A 151 -22.82 13.70 19.36
N LEU A 152 -23.48 12.54 19.22
CA LEU A 152 -24.64 12.37 18.36
C LEU A 152 -25.93 12.90 19.03
N PRO A 153 -26.72 13.75 18.35
CA PRO A 153 -27.90 14.41 18.94
C PRO A 153 -28.96 13.48 19.53
N THR A 154 -29.06 12.23 19.07
CA THR A 154 -30.03 11.23 19.57
C THR A 154 -29.45 10.32 20.67
N GLY A 155 -28.19 10.51 21.06
CA GLY A 155 -27.43 9.55 21.84
C GLY A 155 -27.18 8.27 21.02
N GLY A 156 -25.92 7.90 20.81
CA GLY A 156 -25.61 6.62 20.18
C GLY A 156 -26.15 5.48 21.03
N GLY A 157 -27.29 4.88 20.64
CA GLY A 157 -27.89 3.76 21.39
C GLY A 157 -26.93 2.55 21.47
N PRO A 158 -27.19 1.58 22.36
CA PRO A 158 -26.31 0.43 22.60
C PRO A 158 -25.94 -0.35 21.33
N GLY A 159 -26.86 -0.40 20.34
CA GLY A 159 -26.62 -1.02 19.05
C GLY A 159 -25.57 -0.30 18.19
N LEU A 160 -25.50 1.04 18.23
CA LEU A 160 -24.48 1.79 17.48
C LEU A 160 -23.09 1.56 18.07
N VAL A 161 -22.98 1.58 19.41
CA VAL A 161 -21.72 1.30 20.11
C VAL A 161 -21.22 -0.11 19.78
N ALA A 162 -22.11 -1.11 19.81
CA ALA A 162 -21.76 -2.48 19.43
C ALA A 162 -21.25 -2.59 17.97
N VAL A 163 -21.91 -1.90 17.03
CA VAL A 163 -21.46 -1.85 15.63
C VAL A 163 -20.11 -1.17 15.50
N LEU A 164 -19.91 0.01 16.11
CA LEU A 164 -18.64 0.74 16.03
C LEU A 164 -17.48 -0.06 16.63
N THR A 165 -17.74 -0.77 17.73
CA THR A 165 -16.75 -1.65 18.38
C THR A 165 -16.36 -2.80 17.46
N ALA A 166 -17.33 -3.41 16.78
CA ALA A 166 -17.08 -4.47 15.81
C ALA A 166 -16.31 -3.99 14.56
N LEU A 167 -16.39 -2.68 14.23
CA LEU A 167 -15.70 -2.09 13.07
C LEU A 167 -14.31 -1.54 13.40
N ALA A 168 -13.99 -1.26 14.66
CA ALA A 168 -12.70 -0.67 15.06
C ALA A 168 -11.46 -1.44 14.53
N PRO A 169 -11.39 -2.78 14.59
CA PRO A 169 -10.28 -3.55 14.02
C PRO A 169 -10.17 -3.37 12.50
N LEU A 170 -11.29 -3.21 11.81
CA LEU A 170 -11.32 -2.97 10.37
C LEU A 170 -10.75 -1.58 10.04
N ILE A 171 -11.00 -0.56 10.87
CA ILE A 171 -10.44 0.78 10.66
C ILE A 171 -8.91 0.73 10.67
N ALA A 172 -8.31 0.10 11.68
CA ALA A 172 -6.85 -0.03 11.75
C ALA A 172 -6.30 -0.81 10.54
N GLY A 173 -6.97 -1.88 10.14
CA GLY A 173 -6.65 -2.64 8.93
C GLY A 173 -6.77 -1.81 7.64
N ILE A 174 -7.82 -1.00 7.53
CA ILE A 174 -8.06 -0.10 6.39
C ILE A 174 -6.98 0.97 6.32
N VAL A 175 -6.53 1.54 7.45
CA VAL A 175 -5.43 2.50 7.47
C VAL A 175 -4.15 1.86 6.91
N GLY A 176 -3.79 0.66 7.39
CA GLY A 176 -2.64 -0.08 6.87
C GLY A 176 -2.76 -0.46 5.40
N ALA A 177 -3.93 -0.92 4.97
CA ALA A 177 -4.22 -1.26 3.58
C ALA A 177 -4.21 -0.01 2.68
N SER A 178 -4.72 1.12 3.15
CA SER A 178 -4.74 2.39 2.40
C SER A 178 -3.34 2.92 2.20
N TRP A 179 -2.50 2.86 3.24
CA TRP A 179 -1.08 3.21 3.12
C TRP A 179 -0.35 2.27 2.13
N LEU A 180 -0.58 0.96 2.21
CA LEU A 180 0.00 0.00 1.27
C LEU A 180 -0.43 0.29 -0.18
N LEU A 181 -1.73 0.53 -0.39
CA LEU A 181 -2.28 0.87 -1.70
C LEU A 181 -1.69 2.19 -2.22
N MET A 182 -1.61 3.21 -1.37
CA MET A 182 -0.98 4.49 -1.69
C MET A 182 0.46 4.30 -2.18
N THR A 183 1.28 3.55 -1.46
CA THR A 183 2.67 3.27 -1.88
C THR A 183 2.74 2.53 -3.21
N VAL A 184 1.88 1.53 -3.42
CA VAL A 184 1.80 0.80 -4.70
C VAL A 184 1.41 1.74 -5.84
N VAL A 185 0.38 2.57 -5.65
CA VAL A 185 -0.08 3.55 -6.65
C VAL A 185 1.03 4.55 -6.98
N ASN A 186 1.71 5.10 -5.97
CA ASN A 186 2.84 6.01 -6.16
C ASN A 186 3.99 5.37 -6.94
N ALA A 187 4.33 4.11 -6.64
CA ALA A 187 5.37 3.39 -7.37
C ALA A 187 4.99 3.18 -8.84
N LEU A 188 3.75 2.75 -9.12
CA LEU A 188 3.26 2.51 -10.47
C LEU A 188 3.14 3.80 -11.29
N LEU A 189 2.62 4.87 -10.70
CA LEU A 189 2.53 6.18 -11.35
C LEU A 189 3.92 6.78 -11.57
N GLY A 190 4.82 6.69 -10.59
CA GLY A 190 6.21 7.16 -10.72
C GLY A 190 6.94 6.44 -11.84
N PHE A 191 6.79 5.11 -11.93
CA PHE A 191 7.32 4.33 -13.04
C PHE A 191 6.73 4.74 -14.39
N TRP A 192 5.41 4.92 -14.45
CA TRP A 192 4.71 5.32 -15.68
C TRP A 192 5.17 6.71 -16.17
N LEU A 193 5.29 7.68 -15.25
CA LEU A 193 5.82 9.01 -15.54
C LEU A 193 7.26 8.94 -16.04
N ALA A 194 8.13 8.17 -15.37
CA ALA A 194 9.52 8.01 -15.79
C ALA A 194 9.63 7.39 -17.19
N ARG A 195 8.78 6.40 -17.49
CA ARG A 195 8.71 5.78 -18.81
C ARG A 195 8.23 6.75 -19.89
N ARG A 196 7.32 7.69 -19.58
CA ARG A 196 6.90 8.75 -20.51
C ARG A 196 7.93 9.86 -20.66
N GLY A 197 8.71 10.16 -19.62
CA GLY A 197 9.64 11.28 -19.55
C GLY A 197 11.03 11.08 -20.17
N GLY A 198 11.25 10.06 -21.01
CA GLY A 198 12.52 9.86 -21.72
C GLY A 198 13.29 8.59 -21.36
N GLY A 199 12.76 7.74 -20.47
CA GLY A 199 13.28 6.40 -20.24
C GLY A 199 13.21 5.97 -18.78
N THR A 200 13.01 4.68 -18.56
CA THR A 200 13.05 4.06 -17.23
C THR A 200 14.25 3.12 -17.12
N ARG A 201 14.84 3.05 -15.93
CA ARG A 201 15.93 2.12 -15.61
C ARG A 201 15.44 0.72 -15.25
N ARG A 202 14.13 0.50 -15.20
CA ARG A 202 13.51 -0.81 -14.99
C ARG A 202 12.78 -1.26 -16.25
N GLY A 203 12.81 -2.55 -16.55
CA GLY A 203 11.91 -3.18 -17.53
C GLY A 203 10.42 -3.07 -17.14
N PRO A 204 9.50 -3.60 -17.98
CA PRO A 204 8.07 -3.52 -17.73
C PRO A 204 7.65 -4.04 -16.34
N LEU A 205 6.88 -3.26 -15.60
CA LEU A 205 6.28 -3.66 -14.30
C LEU A 205 5.00 -4.52 -14.42
N MET A 206 4.57 -4.87 -15.65
CA MET A 206 3.19 -5.29 -15.95
C MET A 206 2.64 -6.52 -15.19
N PRO A 207 1.29 -6.67 -15.11
CA PRO A 207 0.56 -7.53 -14.16
C PRO A 207 0.72 -9.05 -14.30
N LEU A 208 1.17 -9.56 -15.45
CA LEU A 208 1.30 -11.01 -15.68
C LEU A 208 2.32 -11.67 -14.74
N ALA A 209 3.24 -10.89 -14.17
CA ALA A 209 4.29 -11.37 -13.29
C ALA A 209 3.96 -11.26 -11.79
N LEU A 210 2.76 -10.82 -11.40
CA LEU A 210 2.40 -10.70 -9.98
C LEU A 210 2.10 -12.07 -9.37
N HIS A 211 3.14 -12.71 -8.82
CA HIS A 211 3.05 -13.93 -8.03
C HIS A 211 3.50 -13.63 -6.60
N LEU A 212 2.59 -13.77 -5.64
CA LEU A 212 2.91 -13.62 -4.23
C LEU A 212 3.77 -14.81 -3.73
N PRO A 213 4.69 -14.56 -2.78
CA PRO A 213 5.37 -15.65 -2.07
C PRO A 213 4.38 -16.52 -1.29
N ARG A 214 4.69 -17.83 -1.19
CA ARG A 214 3.84 -18.84 -0.51
C ARG A 214 3.47 -18.52 0.95
N TRP A 215 4.31 -17.75 1.62
CA TRP A 215 4.05 -17.37 3.01
C TRP A 215 2.85 -16.42 3.13
N CYS A 216 2.51 -15.65 2.08
CA CYS A 216 1.38 -14.72 2.12
C CYS A 216 0.07 -15.47 2.32
N GLY A 217 -0.15 -16.59 1.62
CA GLY A 217 -1.35 -17.41 1.77
C GLY A 217 -1.44 -18.02 3.17
N GLY A 218 -0.33 -18.57 3.66
CA GLY A 218 -0.23 -19.10 5.02
C GLY A 218 -0.51 -18.04 6.09
N ALA A 219 0.02 -16.82 5.93
CA ALA A 219 -0.22 -15.71 6.84
C ALA A 219 -1.69 -15.25 6.83
N ALA A 220 -2.33 -15.21 5.67
CA ALA A 220 -3.76 -14.87 5.57
C ALA A 220 -4.64 -15.92 6.25
N LEU A 221 -4.36 -17.21 6.04
CA LEU A 221 -5.07 -18.29 6.72
C LEU A 221 -4.85 -18.26 8.24
N ALA A 222 -3.62 -18.01 8.68
CA ALA A 222 -3.30 -17.90 10.10
C ALA A 222 -4.00 -16.70 10.75
N ALA A 223 -4.03 -15.54 10.08
CA ALA A 223 -4.76 -14.37 10.54
C ALA A 223 -6.28 -14.63 10.56
N ALA A 224 -6.82 -15.35 9.58
CA ALA A 224 -8.24 -15.75 9.55
C ALA A 224 -8.59 -16.64 10.75
N ALA A 225 -7.80 -17.68 11.00
CA ALA A 225 -8.00 -18.56 12.13
C ALA A 225 -7.87 -17.80 13.47
N ALA A 226 -6.82 -16.99 13.62
CA ALA A 226 -6.60 -16.19 14.83
C ALA A 226 -7.73 -15.18 15.07
N SER A 227 -8.31 -14.60 14.02
CA SER A 227 -9.40 -13.63 14.15
C SER A 227 -10.69 -14.21 14.74
N VAL A 228 -10.86 -15.54 14.68
CA VAL A 228 -12.04 -16.26 15.19
C VAL A 228 -11.72 -16.98 16.50
N VAL A 229 -10.53 -17.55 16.63
CA VAL A 229 -10.16 -18.42 17.75
C VAL A 229 -9.51 -17.64 18.90
N ALA A 230 -8.76 -16.57 18.60
CA ALA A 230 -8.15 -15.76 19.64
C ALA A 230 -9.20 -14.81 20.27
N GLY A 231 -8.89 -14.31 21.46
CA GLY A 231 -9.61 -13.22 22.12
C GLY A 231 -8.72 -11.99 22.33
N GLY A 232 -9.34 -10.87 22.72
CA GLY A 232 -8.65 -9.63 23.09
C GLY A 232 -7.79 -9.04 21.95
N ASP A 233 -6.65 -8.46 22.33
CA ASP A 233 -5.77 -7.72 21.41
C ASP A 233 -5.22 -8.58 20.25
N LEU A 234 -5.04 -9.89 20.47
CA LEU A 234 -4.59 -10.80 19.42
C LEU A 234 -5.63 -10.97 18.33
N ALA A 235 -6.91 -11.10 18.70
CA ALA A 235 -8.02 -11.14 17.74
C ALA A 235 -8.14 -9.82 16.99
N PHE A 236 -8.01 -8.69 17.70
CA PHE A 236 -8.03 -7.35 17.12
C PHE A 236 -6.96 -7.20 16.04
N PHE A 237 -5.70 -7.52 16.36
CA PHE A 237 -4.61 -7.46 15.40
C PHE A 237 -4.83 -8.42 14.22
N ALA A 238 -5.30 -9.64 14.47
CA ALA A 238 -5.56 -10.61 13.42
C ALA A 238 -6.62 -10.11 12.43
N GLN A 239 -7.68 -9.46 12.90
CA GLN A 239 -8.71 -8.84 12.07
C GLN A 239 -8.16 -7.68 11.24
N SER A 240 -7.35 -6.79 11.83
CA SER A 240 -6.68 -5.71 11.08
C SER A 240 -5.71 -6.27 10.04
N ALA A 241 -4.94 -7.30 10.41
CA ALA A 241 -3.97 -7.95 9.54
C ALA A 241 -4.63 -8.62 8.33
N LEU A 242 -5.82 -9.22 8.51
CA LEU A 242 -6.61 -9.78 7.41
C LEU A 242 -6.96 -8.74 6.35
N VAL A 243 -7.38 -7.54 6.77
CA VAL A 243 -7.69 -6.45 5.84
C VAL A 243 -6.45 -6.04 5.04
N VAL A 244 -5.30 -5.91 5.70
CA VAL A 244 -4.02 -5.59 5.04
C VAL A 244 -3.59 -6.70 4.08
N LEU A 245 -3.69 -7.96 4.49
CA LEU A 245 -3.34 -9.14 3.69
C LEU A 245 -4.30 -9.37 2.53
N ALA A 246 -5.57 -8.96 2.63
CA ALA A 246 -6.53 -9.06 1.55
C ALA A 246 -6.13 -8.21 0.32
N LEU A 247 -5.44 -7.08 0.52
CA LEU A 247 -5.05 -6.18 -0.56
C LEU A 247 -4.12 -6.81 -1.60
N PRO A 248 -2.97 -7.45 -1.25
CA PRO A 248 -2.13 -8.09 -2.25
C PRO A 248 -2.86 -9.21 -3.00
N PHE A 249 -3.75 -9.96 -2.34
CA PHE A 249 -4.59 -10.96 -3.01
C PHE A 249 -5.62 -10.33 -3.94
N PHE A 250 -6.24 -9.22 -3.54
CA PHE A 250 -7.13 -8.46 -4.40
C PHE A 250 -6.42 -7.99 -5.68
N LEU A 251 -5.20 -7.43 -5.56
CA LEU A 251 -4.38 -7.06 -6.71
C LEU A 251 -4.00 -8.27 -7.58
N GLN A 252 -3.75 -9.42 -6.96
CA GLN A 252 -3.53 -10.68 -7.67
C GLN A 252 -4.77 -11.15 -8.44
N GLY A 253 -5.96 -11.09 -7.84
CA GLY A 253 -7.24 -11.38 -8.50
C GLY A 253 -7.53 -10.44 -9.66
N LEU A 254 -7.24 -9.14 -9.52
CA LEU A 254 -7.32 -8.18 -10.62
C LEU A 254 -6.42 -8.57 -11.79
N ALA A 255 -5.19 -9.03 -11.52
CA ALA A 255 -4.29 -9.48 -12.56
C ALA A 255 -4.83 -10.72 -13.29
N VAL A 256 -5.49 -11.65 -12.60
CA VAL A 256 -6.20 -12.79 -13.21
C VAL A 256 -7.32 -12.30 -14.13
N VAL A 257 -8.17 -11.37 -13.67
CA VAL A 257 -9.24 -10.80 -14.49
C VAL A 257 -8.69 -10.15 -15.76
N HIS A 258 -7.59 -9.40 -15.68
CA HIS A 258 -6.97 -8.79 -16.88
C HIS A 258 -6.47 -9.83 -17.88
N VAL A 259 -6.00 -11.00 -17.42
CA VAL A 259 -5.61 -12.11 -18.31
C VAL A 259 -6.85 -12.73 -18.95
N LEU A 260 -7.90 -13.00 -18.18
CA LEU A 260 -9.14 -13.59 -18.68
C LEU A 260 -9.85 -12.68 -19.69
N VAL A 261 -9.97 -11.39 -19.38
CA VAL A 261 -10.67 -10.41 -20.23
C VAL A 261 -9.97 -10.20 -21.57
N ARG A 262 -8.64 -10.35 -21.64
CA ARG A 262 -7.90 -10.27 -22.92
C ARG A 262 -8.31 -11.32 -23.95
N ARG A 263 -8.99 -12.39 -23.53
CA ARG A 263 -9.50 -13.45 -24.42
C ARG A 263 -10.86 -13.12 -25.03
N LEU A 264 -11.54 -12.08 -24.54
CA LEU A 264 -12.84 -11.66 -25.04
C LEU A 264 -12.69 -10.85 -26.35
N PRO A 265 -13.71 -10.84 -27.24
CA PRO A 265 -13.65 -10.08 -28.49
C PRO A 265 -13.42 -8.57 -28.30
N GLN A 266 -13.96 -8.01 -27.21
CA GLN A 266 -13.87 -6.58 -26.89
C GLN A 266 -13.32 -6.37 -25.46
N PRO A 267 -12.00 -6.59 -25.24
CA PRO A 267 -11.42 -6.60 -23.89
C PRO A 267 -11.54 -5.24 -23.20
N ARG A 268 -11.52 -4.13 -23.95
CA ARG A 268 -11.70 -2.77 -23.40
C ARG A 268 -13.09 -2.57 -22.80
N VAL A 269 -14.15 -2.98 -23.53
CA VAL A 269 -15.54 -2.85 -23.08
C VAL A 269 -15.76 -3.73 -21.84
N ALA A 270 -15.28 -4.97 -21.89
CA ALA A 270 -15.36 -5.89 -20.76
C ALA A 270 -14.65 -5.35 -19.51
N LEU A 271 -13.49 -4.69 -19.64
CA LEU A 271 -12.83 -4.03 -18.51
C LEU A 271 -13.66 -2.86 -17.97
N VAL A 272 -14.24 -2.03 -18.83
CA VAL A 272 -15.12 -0.92 -18.39
C VAL A 272 -16.29 -1.46 -17.58
N VAL A 273 -16.99 -2.48 -18.10
CA VAL A 273 -18.11 -3.13 -17.39
C VAL A 273 -17.64 -3.74 -16.07
N PHE A 274 -16.49 -4.42 -16.05
CA PHE A 274 -15.93 -4.99 -14.84
C PHE A 274 -15.62 -3.94 -13.78
N TYR A 275 -15.02 -2.80 -14.14
CA TYR A 275 -14.75 -1.71 -13.19
C TYR A 275 -16.02 -0.99 -12.72
N LEU A 276 -17.04 -0.87 -13.59
CA LEU A 276 -18.36 -0.39 -13.16
C LEU A 276 -19.00 -1.36 -12.16
N ALA A 277 -18.92 -2.67 -12.41
CA ALA A 277 -19.38 -3.68 -11.46
C ALA A 277 -18.59 -3.64 -10.15
N LEU A 278 -17.27 -3.41 -10.21
CA LEU A 278 -16.44 -3.24 -9.01
C LEU A 278 -16.85 -2.02 -8.20
N LEU A 279 -17.21 -0.91 -8.85
CA LEU A 279 -17.73 0.27 -8.17
C LEU A 279 -19.11 0.00 -7.54
N LEU A 280 -20.03 -0.61 -8.31
CA LEU A 280 -21.42 -0.84 -7.87
C LEU A 280 -21.53 -1.90 -6.78
N LEU A 281 -20.82 -3.03 -6.93
CA LEU A 281 -20.81 -4.08 -5.93
C LEU A 281 -19.89 -3.70 -4.77
N SER A 282 -18.78 -2.98 -5.02
CA SER A 282 -17.82 -2.55 -3.99
C SER A 282 -17.20 -3.72 -3.22
N TRP A 283 -17.54 -3.88 -1.94
CA TRP A 283 -16.84 -4.78 -1.02
C TRP A 283 -17.03 -6.28 -1.31
N PRO A 284 -18.21 -6.81 -1.73
CA PRO A 284 -18.35 -8.23 -2.04
C PRO A 284 -17.52 -8.62 -3.27
N LEU A 285 -17.45 -7.76 -4.29
CA LEU A 285 -16.62 -8.04 -5.46
C LEU A 285 -15.13 -7.93 -5.10
N ALA A 286 -14.74 -6.98 -4.26
CA ALA A 286 -13.37 -6.90 -3.74
C ALA A 286 -12.97 -8.16 -2.97
N LEU A 287 -13.86 -8.69 -2.12
CA LEU A 287 -13.64 -9.97 -1.42
C LEU A 287 -13.56 -11.15 -2.39
N ALA A 288 -14.44 -11.22 -3.39
CA ALA A 288 -14.41 -12.25 -4.42
C ALA A 288 -13.08 -12.23 -5.20
N LEU A 289 -12.55 -11.04 -5.48
CA LEU A 289 -11.25 -10.88 -6.12
C LEU A 289 -10.09 -11.27 -5.21
N ALA A 290 -10.15 -10.95 -3.92
CA ALA A 290 -9.17 -11.42 -2.95
C ALA A 290 -9.19 -12.96 -2.85
N ALA A 291 -10.37 -13.57 -2.78
CA ALA A 291 -10.53 -15.02 -2.79
C ALA A 291 -10.01 -15.66 -4.09
N LEU A 292 -10.29 -15.06 -5.25
CA LEU A 292 -9.75 -15.48 -6.54
C LEU A 292 -8.22 -15.39 -6.57
N GLY A 293 -7.66 -14.30 -6.05
CA GLY A 293 -6.22 -14.11 -5.93
C GLY A 293 -5.57 -15.14 -5.02
N LEU A 294 -6.21 -15.47 -3.90
CA LEU A 294 -5.75 -16.52 -2.99
C LEU A 294 -5.83 -17.91 -3.65
N ALA A 295 -6.94 -18.22 -4.30
CA ALA A 295 -7.11 -19.48 -5.04
C ALA A 295 -6.07 -19.65 -6.16
N GLU A 296 -5.72 -18.56 -6.84
CA GLU A 296 -4.67 -18.53 -7.87
C GLU A 296 -3.29 -18.96 -7.35
N GLU A 297 -2.97 -18.67 -6.08
CA GLU A 297 -1.70 -19.04 -5.46
C GLU A 297 -1.51 -20.57 -5.42
N TRP A 298 -2.59 -21.32 -5.19
CA TRP A 298 -2.57 -22.78 -5.14
C TRP A 298 -2.87 -23.45 -6.48
N ALA A 299 -3.82 -22.91 -7.25
CA ALA A 299 -4.30 -23.54 -8.48
C ALA A 299 -3.42 -23.22 -9.71
N GLY A 300 -2.67 -22.12 -9.69
CA GLY A 300 -1.83 -21.68 -10.81
C GLY A 300 -2.61 -21.47 -12.11
N LEU A 301 -3.83 -20.90 -12.03
CA LEU A 301 -4.76 -20.78 -13.14
C LEU A 301 -4.14 -19.96 -14.28
N ARG A 302 -3.33 -18.93 -13.99
CA ARG A 302 -2.67 -18.16 -15.06
C ARG A 302 -1.76 -19.01 -15.92
N ARG A 303 -1.00 -19.96 -15.36
CA ARG A 303 -0.14 -20.87 -16.15
C ARG A 303 -0.92 -21.80 -17.08
N ARG A 304 -2.20 -22.04 -16.79
CA ARG A 304 -3.10 -22.83 -17.64
C ARG A 304 -3.76 -22.00 -18.73
N PHE A 305 -3.78 -20.67 -18.55
CA PHE A 305 -4.47 -19.72 -19.43
C PHE A 305 -3.54 -18.65 -20.05
N THR A 306 -2.23 -18.82 -19.98
CA THR A 306 -1.22 -18.08 -20.75
C THR A 306 -0.47 -19.06 -21.64
#